data_AF-A0A957P530-F1
#
_entry.id   AF-A0A957P530-F1
#
_cell.length_a   1.000
_cell.length_b   1.000
_cell.length_c   1.000
_cell.angle_alpha   90.00
_cell.angle_beta   90.00
_cell.angle_gamma   90.00
#
_symmetry.space_group_name_H-M   'P 1'
#
loop_
_entity.id
_entity.type
_entity.pdbx_description
1 polymer ?
#
loop_
_entity_poly.entity_id
_entity_poly.type
_entity_poly.pdbx_seq_one_letter_code
_entity_poly.pdbx_strand_id
1 'polypeptide(L)'
;MSNSAVSLLRTQYKEAAGWLEGTMGGVTSAVAQYAPGGKATPIAGHIAHILSGLDFFVVGQVAGQAPLIASTFAGKTGISEPPP
;
A
#
# COMPACT_ATOMS: atom_id res chain seq x y z
N MET A 1 -8.04 29.30 9.10
CA MET A 1 -8.49 28.26 10.07
C MET A 1 -7.82 26.96 9.70
N SER A 2 -7.05 26.37 10.62
CA SER A 2 -6.58 24.98 10.45
C SER A 2 -7.81 24.08 10.40
N ASN A 3 -7.99 23.35 9.30
CA ASN A 3 -9.08 22.38 9.19
C ASN A 3 -8.69 21.16 10.05
N SER A 4 -9.17 21.14 11.29
CA SER A 4 -8.80 20.13 12.30
C SER A 4 -9.07 18.71 11.83
N ALA A 5 -10.14 18.49 11.06
CA ALA A 5 -10.46 17.18 10.48
C ALA A 5 -9.41 16.72 9.46
N VAL A 6 -8.98 17.63 8.56
CA VAL A 6 -7.90 17.33 7.60
C VAL A 6 -6.58 17.08 8.32
N SER A 7 -6.29 17.82 9.39
CA SER A 7 -5.10 17.59 10.21
C SER A 7 -5.14 16.22 10.89
N LEU A 8 -6.27 15.85 11.48
CA LEU A 8 -6.46 14.55 12.13
C LEU A 8 -6.29 13.40 11.14
N LEU A 9 -6.97 13.45 9.99
CA LEU A 9 -6.84 12.42 8.95
C LEU A 9 -5.39 12.27 8.48
N ARG A 10 -4.68 13.40 8.28
CA ARG A 10 -3.27 13.36 7.90
C ARG A 10 -2.40 12.69 8.98
N THR A 11 -2.66 12.96 10.25
CA THR A 11 -1.94 12.30 11.36
C THR A 11 -2.23 10.80 11.36
N GLN A 12 -3.48 10.39 11.22
CA GLN A 12 -3.87 8.97 11.20
C GLN A 12 -3.22 8.20 10.04
N TYR A 13 -3.16 8.79 8.84
CA TYR A 13 -2.46 8.18 7.71
C TYR A 13 -0.95 8.03 7.96
N LYS A 14 -0.31 9.01 8.60
CA LYS A 14 1.11 8.93 8.97
C LYS A 14 1.37 7.85 10.02
N GLU A 15 0.51 7.75 11.02
CA GLU A 15 0.60 6.71 12.05
C GLU A 15 0.40 5.31 11.46
N ALA A 16 -0.59 5.14 10.58
CA ALA A 16 -0.82 3.88 9.87
C ALA A 16 0.35 3.50 8.97
N ALA A 17 0.94 4.47 8.25
CA ALA A 17 2.15 4.24 7.46
C ALA A 17 3.33 3.81 8.34
N GLY A 18 3.56 4.48 9.46
CA GLY A 18 4.61 4.11 10.42
C GLY A 18 4.40 2.71 11.01
N TRP A 19 3.16 2.32 11.30
CA TRP A 19 2.84 0.97 11.76
C TRP A 19 3.11 -0.08 10.68
N LEU A 20 2.75 0.21 9.42
CA LEU A 20 3.01 -0.69 8.30
C LEU A 20 4.51 -0.86 8.04
N GLU A 21 5.26 0.25 7.99
CA GLU A 21 6.72 0.23 7.82
C GLU A 21 7.41 -0.49 8.98
N GLY A 22 6.99 -0.23 10.22
CA GLY A 22 7.47 -0.93 11.40
C GLY A 22 7.19 -2.43 11.38
N THR A 23 5.99 -2.83 10.91
CA THR A 23 5.61 -4.24 10.73
C THR A 23 6.48 -4.95 9.69
N MET A 24 6.92 -4.22 8.66
CA MET A 24 7.85 -4.74 7.65
C MET A 24 9.30 -4.78 8.14
N GLY A 25 9.60 -4.24 9.32
CA GLY A 25 10.92 -4.28 9.94
C GLY A 25 11.43 -5.71 10.10
N GLY A 26 12.54 -6.03 9.43
CA GLY A 26 13.17 -7.34 9.49
C GLY A 26 12.52 -8.43 8.61
N VAL A 27 11.50 -8.10 7.83
CA VAL A 27 10.89 -9.03 6.87
C VAL A 27 11.86 -9.26 5.71
N THR A 28 12.31 -10.50 5.54
CA THR A 28 13.14 -10.92 4.40
C THR A 28 12.27 -11.32 3.21
N SER A 29 12.85 -11.44 2.01
CA SER A 29 12.11 -11.92 0.83
C SER A 29 11.52 -13.32 1.03
N ALA A 30 12.20 -14.20 1.76
CA ALA A 30 11.70 -15.54 2.07
C ALA A 30 10.47 -15.49 2.98
N VAL A 31 10.48 -14.64 4.01
CA VAL A 31 9.31 -14.39 4.86
C VAL A 31 8.19 -13.72 4.07
N ALA A 32 8.54 -12.77 3.19
CA ALA A 32 7.58 -12.04 2.39
C ALA A 32 6.73 -12.95 1.49
N GLN A 33 7.39 -13.97 0.91
CA GLN A 33 6.79 -14.92 -0.02
C GLN A 33 6.26 -16.20 0.66
N TYR A 34 6.45 -16.35 1.97
CA TYR A 34 5.98 -17.54 2.68
C TYR A 34 4.44 -17.62 2.63
N ALA A 35 3.94 -18.74 2.09
CA ALA A 35 2.52 -19.05 2.01
C ALA A 35 2.18 -20.08 3.11
N PRO A 36 1.60 -19.68 4.24
CA PRO A 36 1.32 -20.57 5.38
C PRO A 36 0.21 -21.62 5.11
N GLY A 37 -0.40 -21.61 3.92
CA GLY A 37 -1.56 -22.43 3.59
C GLY A 37 -2.86 -21.91 4.19
N GLY A 38 -3.98 -22.58 3.88
CA GLY A 38 -5.31 -22.16 4.33
C GLY A 38 -5.78 -20.87 3.65
N LYS A 39 -6.36 -19.94 4.43
CA LYS A 39 -6.91 -18.66 3.93
C LYS A 39 -5.94 -17.49 4.02
N ALA A 40 -4.78 -17.68 4.67
CA ALA A 40 -3.81 -16.63 4.86
C ALA A 40 -2.97 -16.48 3.59
N THR A 41 -2.90 -15.25 3.07
CA THR A 41 -2.05 -14.91 1.91
C THR A 41 -0.65 -14.50 2.38
N PRO A 42 0.37 -14.62 1.52
CA PRO A 42 1.70 -14.10 1.81
C PRO A 42 1.67 -12.60 2.15
N ILE A 43 2.55 -12.15 3.04
CA ILE A 43 2.62 -10.72 3.40
C ILE A 43 3.00 -9.84 2.20
N ALA A 44 3.77 -10.36 1.22
CA ALA A 44 4.02 -9.66 -0.04
C ALA A 44 2.72 -9.31 -0.78
N GLY A 45 1.74 -10.22 -0.79
CA GLY A 45 0.43 -9.98 -1.40
C GLY A 45 -0.36 -8.91 -0.64
N HIS A 46 -0.29 -8.89 0.69
CA HIS A 46 -0.92 -7.85 1.50
C HIS A 46 -0.32 -6.47 1.26
N ILE A 47 1.01 -6.36 1.19
CA ILE A 47 1.68 -5.09 0.87
C ILE A 47 1.30 -4.61 -0.53
N ALA A 48 1.29 -5.50 -1.51
CA ALA A 48 0.86 -5.17 -2.87
C ALA A 48 -0.58 -4.62 -2.88
N HIS A 49 -1.51 -5.28 -2.17
CA HIS A 49 -2.89 -4.83 -2.03
C HIS A 49 -2.99 -3.44 -1.41
N ILE A 50 -2.31 -3.18 -0.29
CA ILE A 50 -2.35 -1.87 0.38
C ILE A 50 -1.80 -0.76 -0.54
N LEU A 51 -0.63 -0.98 -1.16
CA LEU A 51 0.00 0.02 -2.02
C LEU A 51 -0.84 0.33 -3.25
N SER A 52 -1.42 -0.70 -3.88
CA SER A 52 -2.33 -0.50 -5.00
C SER A 52 -3.60 0.27 -4.61
N GLY A 53 -4.15 0.04 -3.42
CA GLY A 53 -5.29 0.81 -2.91
C GLY A 53 -4.93 2.28 -2.73
N LEU A 54 -3.79 2.58 -2.12
CA LEU A 54 -3.31 3.96 -2.00
C LEU A 54 -3.11 4.62 -3.38
N ASP A 55 -2.57 3.89 -4.34
CA ASP A 55 -2.33 4.40 -5.69
C ASP A 55 -3.65 4.69 -6.44
N PHE A 56 -4.59 3.76 -6.44
CA PHE A 56 -5.87 3.96 -7.14
C PHE A 56 -6.77 4.98 -6.42
N PHE A 57 -6.89 4.90 -5.09
CA PHE A 57 -7.83 5.76 -4.35
C PHE A 57 -7.22 7.12 -4.02
N VAL A 58 -6.02 7.17 -3.45
CA VAL A 58 -5.44 8.45 -2.99
C VAL A 58 -4.84 9.23 -4.16
N VAL A 59 -4.00 8.60 -4.98
CA VAL A 59 -3.39 9.28 -6.14
C VAL A 59 -4.42 9.43 -7.26
N GLY A 60 -5.11 8.34 -7.60
CA GLY A 60 -6.12 8.33 -8.66
C GLY A 60 -7.32 9.23 -8.38
N GLN A 61 -8.09 8.92 -7.32
CA GLN A 61 -9.38 9.57 -7.10
C GLN A 61 -9.27 10.86 -6.29
N VAL A 62 -8.54 10.87 -5.18
CA VAL A 62 -8.47 12.04 -4.28
C VAL A 62 -7.59 13.14 -4.87
N ALA A 63 -6.41 12.80 -5.40
CA ALA A 63 -5.50 13.78 -6.01
C ALA A 63 -5.80 14.05 -7.50
N GLY A 64 -6.65 13.24 -8.14
CA GLY A 64 -7.00 13.40 -9.56
C GLY A 64 -5.82 13.18 -10.51
N GLN A 65 -4.82 12.40 -10.09
CA GLN A 65 -3.62 12.11 -10.87
C GLN A 65 -3.74 10.72 -11.50
N ALA A 66 -2.93 10.43 -12.52
CA ALA A 66 -2.80 9.06 -13.00
C ALA A 66 -2.15 8.20 -11.89
N PRO A 67 -2.71 7.02 -11.55
CA PRO A 67 -2.06 6.07 -10.65
C PRO A 67 -0.63 5.76 -11.14
N LEU A 68 0.30 5.63 -10.21
CA LEU A 68 1.71 5.33 -10.47
C LEU A 68 1.88 4.01 -11.22
N ILE A 69 1.09 2.99 -10.87
CA ILE A 69 1.07 1.68 -11.53
C ILE A 69 0.71 1.77 -13.03
N ALA A 70 -0.07 2.80 -13.40
CA ALA A 70 -0.50 3.06 -14.78
C ALA A 70 0.29 4.20 -15.45
N SER A 71 1.30 4.77 -14.78
CA SER A 71 2.06 5.92 -15.26
C SER A 71 3.57 5.73 -15.08
N THR A 72 4.23 6.52 -14.24
CA THR A 72 5.69 6.58 -14.11
C THR A 72 6.32 5.31 -13.52
N PHE A 73 5.51 4.46 -12.89
CA PHE A 73 5.91 3.19 -12.29
C PHE A 73 5.33 1.96 -13.02
N ALA A 74 4.79 2.14 -14.23
CA ALA A 74 4.29 1.06 -15.05
C ALA A 74 5.37 -0.02 -15.30
N GLY A 75 4.99 -1.29 -15.10
CA GLY A 75 5.87 -2.44 -15.28
C GLY A 75 6.94 -2.64 -14.19
N LYS A 76 6.94 -1.83 -13.11
CA LYS A 76 7.98 -1.87 -12.05
C LYS A 76 7.49 -2.37 -10.70
N THR A 77 6.22 -2.76 -10.58
CA THR A 77 5.61 -3.19 -9.31
C THR A 77 5.99 -4.60 -8.89
N GLY A 78 6.41 -5.46 -9.84
CA GLY A 78 6.63 -6.89 -9.58
C GLY A 78 5.34 -7.67 -9.30
N ILE A 79 4.18 -7.03 -9.46
CA ILE A 79 2.87 -7.65 -9.29
C ILE A 79 2.49 -8.32 -10.62
N SER A 80 2.16 -9.62 -10.58
CA SER A 80 1.79 -10.37 -11.77
C SER A 80 0.37 -10.05 -12.27
N GLU A 81 -0.54 -9.72 -11.36
CA GLU A 81 -1.95 -9.47 -11.65
C GLU A 81 -2.45 -8.26 -10.85
N PRO A 82 -3.20 -7.33 -11.47
CA PRO A 82 -3.77 -6.21 -10.71
C PRO A 82 -4.70 -6.72 -9.60
N PRO A 83 -4.87 -5.96 -8.51
CA PRO A 83 -5.86 -6.30 -7.49
C PRO A 83 -7.26 -6.42 -8.13
N PRO A 84 -8.11 -7.37 -7.69
CA PRO A 84 -9.50 -7.45 -8.13
C PRO A 84 -10.31 -6.21 -7.73
#